data_AF-A0A822XQL3-F1
#
_entry.id   AF-A0A822XQL3-F1
#
_cell.length_a   1.000
_cell.length_b   1.000
_cell.length_c   1.000
_cell.angle_alpha   90.00
_cell.angle_beta   90.00
_cell.angle_gamma   90.00
#
_symmetry.space_group_name_H-M   'P 1'
#
loop_
_entity.id
_entity.type
_entity.pdbx_description
1 polymer ?
#
loop_
_entity_poly.entity_id
_entity_poly.type
_entity_poly.pdbx_seq_one_letter_code
_entity_poly.pdbx_strand_id
1 'polypeptide(L)'
;MPSRVSGALTQDWEPAVLHKSKPNALALRSGAAVQTVKKFDASSNKKPATVVNTRKLDEVTEPAALDKVSTEVRQAIQKARGR
;
A
#
# COMPACT_ATOMS: atom_id res chain seq x y z
N MET A 1 -5.40 -22.14 -37.10
CA MET A 1 -4.75 -22.18 -35.76
C MET A 1 -4.76 -23.63 -35.30
N PRO A 2 -3.64 -24.22 -34.83
CA PRO A 2 -3.66 -25.59 -34.36
C PRO A 2 -4.35 -25.67 -32.99
N SER A 3 -5.43 -26.45 -32.92
CA SER A 3 -6.17 -26.75 -31.70
C SER A 3 -5.31 -27.59 -30.76
N ARG A 4 -5.02 -27.07 -29.55
CA ARG A 4 -4.34 -27.81 -28.51
C ARG A 4 -5.28 -28.90 -27.99
N VAL A 5 -4.96 -30.16 -28.29
CA VAL A 5 -5.61 -31.33 -27.70
C VAL A 5 -5.42 -31.23 -26.18
N SER A 6 -6.50 -31.01 -25.45
CA SER A 6 -6.46 -30.95 -23.98
C SER A 6 -6.43 -32.39 -23.47
N GLY A 7 -5.22 -32.93 -23.30
CA GLY A 7 -5.02 -34.04 -22.38
C GLY A 7 -5.50 -33.62 -20.99
N ALA A 8 -6.17 -34.53 -20.28
CA ALA A 8 -6.73 -34.30 -18.96
C ALA A 8 -5.61 -33.91 -17.96
N LEU A 9 -5.34 -32.61 -17.84
CA LEU A 9 -4.54 -32.06 -16.76
C LEU A 9 -5.47 -31.94 -15.55
N THR A 10 -5.40 -32.90 -14.63
CA THR A 10 -6.15 -32.84 -13.37
C THR A 10 -5.62 -31.65 -12.57
N GLN A 11 -6.52 -30.76 -12.17
CA GLN A 11 -6.18 -29.58 -11.38
C GLN A 11 -6.20 -29.96 -9.90
N ASP A 12 -5.03 -30.26 -9.34
CA ASP A 12 -4.87 -30.76 -7.95
C ASP A 12 -5.02 -29.67 -6.86
N TRP A 13 -5.57 -28.50 -7.19
CA TRP A 13 -5.74 -27.38 -6.25
C TRP A 13 -7.11 -26.74 -6.36
N GLU A 14 -7.69 -26.43 -5.19
CA GLU A 14 -8.95 -25.70 -5.04
C GLU A 14 -8.81 -24.26 -5.59
N PRO A 15 -9.71 -23.82 -6.50
CA PRO A 15 -9.68 -22.45 -7.01
C PRO A 15 -9.93 -21.41 -5.90
N ALA A 16 -8.91 -20.62 -5.57
CA ALA A 16 -9.06 -19.50 -4.64
C ALA A 16 -9.71 -18.28 -5.35
N VAL A 17 -10.97 -18.00 -5.05
CA VAL A 17 -11.68 -16.80 -5.54
C VAL A 17 -11.37 -15.59 -4.67
N LEU A 18 -10.49 -14.70 -5.15
CA LEU A 18 -10.17 -13.44 -4.49
C LEU A 18 -11.22 -12.37 -4.81
N HIS A 19 -12.04 -12.01 -3.82
CA HIS A 19 -12.96 -10.87 -3.90
C HIS A 19 -12.23 -9.55 -3.62
N LYS A 20 -11.58 -8.99 -4.64
CA LYS A 20 -11.03 -7.62 -4.59
C LYS A 20 -12.12 -6.62 -4.96
N SER A 21 -12.39 -5.64 -4.09
CA SER A 21 -13.30 -4.54 -4.43
C SER A 21 -12.76 -3.79 -5.65
N LYS A 22 -13.51 -3.77 -6.75
CA LYS A 22 -13.12 -3.03 -7.94
C LYS A 22 -13.16 -1.54 -7.62
N PRO A 23 -12.15 -0.74 -8.01
CA PRO A 23 -12.26 0.70 -7.92
C PRO A 23 -13.51 1.15 -8.67
N ASN A 24 -14.29 2.05 -8.04
CA ASN A 24 -15.59 2.46 -8.56
C ASN A 24 -15.41 3.36 -9.81
N ALA A 25 -15.25 2.72 -10.96
CA ALA A 25 -15.09 3.36 -12.26
C ALA A 25 -16.44 3.76 -12.92
N LEU A 26 -17.52 3.94 -12.15
CA LEU A 26 -18.84 4.30 -12.70
C LEU A 26 -18.78 5.58 -13.57
N ALA A 27 -18.07 6.62 -13.11
CA ALA A 27 -17.91 7.87 -13.86
C ALA A 27 -17.22 7.68 -15.22
N LEU A 28 -16.25 6.74 -15.30
CA LEU A 28 -15.56 6.41 -16.55
C LEU A 28 -16.47 5.68 -17.55
N ARG A 29 -17.48 4.94 -17.08
CA ARG A 29 -18.42 4.21 -17.94
C ARG A 29 -19.63 5.03 -18.36
N SER A 30 -20.03 6.01 -17.55
CA SER A 30 -21.21 6.86 -17.80
C SER A 30 -20.90 8.17 -18.51
N GLY A 31 -19.62 8.44 -18.84
CA GLY A 31 -19.20 9.71 -19.45
C GLY A 31 -19.30 10.92 -18.51
N ALA A 32 -19.37 10.69 -17.19
CA ALA A 32 -19.39 11.78 -16.21
C ALA A 32 -17.99 12.42 -16.10
N ALA A 33 -17.94 13.72 -15.76
CA ALA A 33 -16.69 14.44 -15.63
C ALA A 33 -15.77 13.79 -14.58
N VAL A 34 -14.53 13.46 -14.97
CA VAL A 34 -13.52 12.88 -14.11
C VAL A 34 -12.49 13.94 -13.77
N GLN A 35 -12.38 14.31 -12.50
CA GLN A 35 -11.31 15.17 -12.03
C GLN A 35 -10.03 14.36 -11.84
N THR A 36 -8.98 14.72 -12.58
CA THR A 36 -7.65 14.12 -12.44
C THR A 36 -6.70 15.10 -11.78
N VAL A 37 -5.95 14.63 -10.78
CA VAL A 37 -4.93 15.44 -10.09
C VAL A 37 -3.57 14.75 -10.23
N LYS A 38 -2.60 15.46 -10.82
CA LYS A 38 -1.21 15.00 -10.86
C LYS A 38 -0.66 14.94 -9.42
N LYS A 39 -0.16 13.78 -9.02
CA LYS A 39 0.44 13.62 -7.68
C LYS A 39 1.78 14.35 -7.62
N PHE A 40 2.05 15.03 -6.50
CA PHE A 40 3.26 15.83 -6.29
C PHE A 40 4.55 15.02 -6.48
N ASP A 41 4.60 13.80 -5.92
CA ASP A 41 5.75 12.90 -6.01
C ASP A 41 5.54 11.75 -7.03
N ALA A 42 4.70 11.96 -8.05
CA ALA A 42 4.51 10.96 -9.09
C ALA A 42 5.84 10.57 -9.76
N SER A 43 6.00 9.29 -10.10
CA SER A 43 7.17 8.77 -10.84
C SER A 43 8.51 8.90 -10.09
N SER A 44 8.52 8.88 -8.76
CA SER A 44 9.74 8.93 -7.95
C SER A 44 9.82 7.79 -6.94
N ASN A 45 10.93 7.06 -6.91
CA ASN A 45 11.23 6.04 -5.91
C ASN A 45 11.86 6.66 -4.66
N LYS A 46 11.16 7.61 -4.03
CA LYS A 46 11.63 8.24 -2.80
C LYS A 46 11.59 7.23 -1.65
N LYS A 47 12.48 7.40 -0.69
CA LYS A 47 12.35 6.73 0.61
C LYS A 47 11.00 7.12 1.23
N PRO A 48 10.39 6.25 2.05
CA PRO A 48 9.09 6.52 2.65
C PRO A 48 9.12 7.89 3.34
N ALA A 49 8.09 8.69 3.08
CA ALA A 49 7.97 10.03 3.65
C ALA A 49 7.83 9.94 5.18
N THR A 50 8.21 11.02 5.86
CA THR A 50 8.03 11.15 7.31
C THR A 50 6.55 10.96 7.67
N VAL A 51 6.29 10.21 8.73
CA VAL A 51 4.92 9.91 9.21
C VAL A 51 4.23 11.16 9.79
N VAL A 52 5.02 12.16 10.19
CA VAL A 52 4.54 13.43 10.74
C VAL A 52 4.39 14.49 9.65
N ASN A 53 3.33 15.28 9.72
CA ASN A 53 3.11 16.40 8.82
C ASN A 53 4.07 17.55 9.14
N THR A 54 5.03 17.81 8.25
CA THR A 54 6.10 18.80 8.43
C THR A 54 5.59 20.24 8.51
N ARG A 55 4.47 20.56 7.84
CA ARG A 55 3.86 21.89 7.90
C ARG A 55 3.38 22.21 9.31
N LYS A 56 2.78 21.24 9.98
CA LYS A 56 2.31 21.41 11.37
C LYS A 56 3.48 21.58 12.34
N LEU A 57 4.62 20.92 12.08
CA LEU A 57 5.82 21.08 12.90
C LEU A 57 6.45 22.47 12.74
N ASP A 58 6.33 23.08 11.56
CA ASP A 58 6.83 24.43 11.29
C ASP A 58 5.93 25.51 11.91
N GLU A 59 4.61 25.31 11.86
CA GLU A 59 3.61 26.23 12.42
C GLU A 59 3.56 26.21 13.96
N VAL A 60 3.92 25.10 14.61
CA VAL A 60 3.86 24.95 16.07
C VAL A 60 5.23 25.21 16.69
N THR A 61 5.31 26.24 17.54
CA THR A 61 6.55 26.61 18.25
C THR A 61 6.78 25.80 19.54
N GLU A 62 5.73 25.19 20.08
CA GLU A 62 5.81 24.34 21.27
C GLU A 62 6.38 22.95 20.94
N PRO A 63 7.13 22.31 21.86
CA PRO A 63 7.74 21.02 21.59
C PRO A 63 6.67 19.96 21.31
N ALA A 64 6.69 19.40 20.10
CA ALA A 64 5.80 18.32 19.72
C ALA A 64 6.07 17.08 20.59
N ALA A 65 5.08 16.68 21.39
CA ALA A 65 5.12 15.45 22.18
C ALA A 65 5.00 14.23 21.26
N LEU A 66 6.12 13.78 20.71
CA LEU A 66 6.18 12.54 19.93
C LEU A 66 6.37 11.35 20.86
N ASP A 67 5.51 10.34 20.70
CA ASP A 67 5.59 9.11 21.48
C ASP A 67 6.90 8.37 21.20
N LYS A 68 7.51 7.89 22.29
CA LYS A 68 8.70 7.03 22.20
C LYS A 68 8.29 5.59 21.99
N VAL A 69 9.13 4.84 21.29
CA VAL A 69 8.95 3.40 21.12
C VAL A 69 9.03 2.71 22.49
N SER A 70 8.12 1.75 22.75
CA SER A 70 8.10 1.00 24.00
C SER A 70 9.37 0.15 24.17
N THR A 71 9.70 -0.14 25.43
CA THR A 71 10.84 -1.00 25.79
C THR A 71 10.69 -2.43 25.27
N GLU A 72 9.46 -2.93 25.19
CA GLU A 72 9.13 -4.26 24.66
C GLU A 72 9.53 -4.38 23.18
N VAL A 73 9.22 -3.39 22.35
CA VAL A 73 9.60 -3.38 20.93
C VAL A 73 11.12 -3.40 20.79
N ARG A 74 11.83 -2.64 21.63
CA ARG A 74 13.30 -2.68 21.64
C ARG A 74 13.83 -4.07 21.99
N GLN A 75 13.31 -4.71 23.03
CA GLN A 75 13.73 -6.04 23.46
C GLN A 75 13.45 -7.08 22.37
N ALA A 76 12.28 -7.03 21.73
CA ALA A 76 11.91 -7.92 20.63
C ALA A 76 12.89 -7.79 19.44
N ILE A 77 13.25 -6.56 19.07
CA ILE A 77 14.20 -6.30 17.99
C ILE A 77 15.61 -6.79 18.36
N GLN A 78 16.06 -6.61 19.60
CA GLN A 78 17.37 -7.09 20.05
C GLN A 78 17.46 -8.61 19.98
N LYS A 79 16.46 -9.30 20.53
CA LYS A 79 16.35 -10.76 20.48
C LYS A 79 16.36 -11.28 19.04
N ALA A 80 15.58 -10.66 18.15
CA ALA A 80 15.52 -11.05 16.74
C ALA A 80 16.86 -10.86 15.99
N ARG A 81 17.72 -9.95 16.45
CA ARG A 81 19.05 -9.68 15.87
C ARG A 81 20.15 -10.59 16.42
N GLY A 82 19.86 -11.47 17.37
CA GLY A 82 20.85 -12.36 18.00
C GLY A 82 21.92 -11.62 18.82
N ARG A 83 21.60 -10.42 19.32
CA ARG A 83 22.42 -9.72 20.31
C ARG A 83 21.95 -9.99 21.72
#